data_AF-A0A7Z0RUQ7-F1
#
_entry.id   AF-A0A7Z0RUQ7-F1
#
_cell.length_a   1.000
_cell.length_b   1.000
_cell.length_c   1.000
_cell.angle_alpha   90.00
_cell.angle_beta   90.00
_cell.angle_gamma   90.00
#
_symmetry.space_group_name_H-M   'P 1'
#
loop_
_entity.id
_entity.type
_entity.pdbx_description
1 polymer ?
#
loop_
_entity_poly.entity_id
_entity_poly.type
_entity_poly.pdbx_seq_one_letter_code
_entity_poly.pdbx_strand_id
1 'polypeptide(L)' 'MAAKATPQTTPKPGNEFLSAEQVSHRYGVHRATPYRWAHQGDFPKPIKLGANVTRWALADLEAWEQSQKEVS' A
#
# COMPACT_ATOMS: atom_id res chain seq x y z
N MET A 1 10.44 16.31 -17.96
CA MET A 1 9.70 15.03 -17.88
C MET A 1 10.48 14.12 -16.95
N ALA A 2 10.17 14.11 -15.65
CA ALA A 2 10.97 13.38 -14.66
C ALA A 2 10.63 11.89 -14.69
N ALA A 3 11.68 11.08 -14.76
CA ALA A 3 11.65 9.63 -14.92
C ALA A 3 10.68 8.95 -13.96
N LYS A 4 9.73 8.17 -14.51
CA LYS A 4 8.99 7.16 -13.75
C LYS A 4 9.95 6.01 -13.50
N ALA A 5 10.76 6.14 -12.46
CA ALA A 5 11.57 5.05 -11.97
C ALA A 5 10.64 3.90 -11.59
N THR A 6 10.65 2.82 -12.36
CA THR A 6 10.30 1.49 -11.87
C THR A 6 11.25 1.16 -10.73
N PRO A 7 10.81 0.99 -9.47
CA PRO A 7 11.59 0.28 -8.49
C PRO A 7 11.12 -1.18 -8.54
N GLN A 8 11.80 -1.99 -9.34
CA GLN A 8 11.94 -3.39 -9.00
C GLN A 8 12.83 -3.43 -7.75
N THR A 9 12.20 -3.44 -6.57
CA THR A 9 12.88 -3.79 -5.33
C THR A 9 12.49 -5.22 -5.02
N THR A 10 13.44 -6.12 -5.22
CA THR A 10 13.38 -7.51 -4.78
C THR A 10 12.93 -7.57 -3.31
N PRO A 11 11.90 -8.37 -2.99
CA PRO A 11 11.49 -8.64 -1.62
C PRO A 11 12.65 -9.17 -0.79
N LYS A 12 13.05 -8.43 0.25
CA LYS A 12 13.88 -8.98 1.31
C LYS A 12 12.91 -9.40 2.42
N PRO A 13 12.81 -10.70 2.77
CA PRO A 13 11.85 -11.15 3.76
C PRO A 13 12.20 -10.50 5.10
N GLY A 14 11.38 -9.55 5.53
CA GLY A 14 11.60 -8.79 6.76
C GLY A 14 10.62 -7.64 6.92
N ASN A 15 10.61 -6.65 6.01
CA ASN A 15 9.80 -5.44 6.16
C ASN A 15 9.51 -4.77 4.80
N GLU A 16 8.61 -5.35 4.01
CA GLU A 16 8.24 -4.79 2.72
C GLU A 16 7.21 -3.67 2.89
N PHE A 17 7.65 -2.44 2.67
CA PHE A 17 6.79 -1.26 2.68
C PHE A 17 6.42 -0.87 1.25
N LEU A 18 5.14 -0.96 0.92
CA LEU A 18 4.58 -0.60 -0.38
C LEU A 18 4.24 0.89 -0.44
N SER A 19 4.53 1.51 -1.58
CA SER A 19 4.09 2.87 -1.93
C SER A 19 2.64 2.88 -2.40
N ALA A 20 2.00 4.06 -2.37
CA ALA A 20 0.64 4.22 -2.88
C ALA A 20 0.49 3.75 -4.34
N GLU A 21 1.54 3.90 -5.14
CA GLU A 21 1.55 3.44 -6.53
C GLU A 21 1.52 1.91 -6.61
N GLN A 22 2.35 1.22 -5.83
CA GLN A 22 2.34 -0.25 -5.79
C GLN A 22 1.03 -0.80 -5.23
N VAL A 23 0.49 -0.19 -4.18
CA VAL A 23 -0.83 -0.53 -3.63
C VAL A 23 -1.90 -0.33 -4.69
N SER A 24 -1.89 0.80 -5.40
CA SER A 24 -2.85 1.08 -6.46
C SER A 24 -2.79 0.06 -7.60
N HIS A 25 -1.58 -0.36 -7.99
CA HIS A 25 -1.37 -1.38 -9.00
C HIS A 25 -1.85 -2.76 -8.54
N ARG A 26 -1.59 -3.13 -7.28
CA ARG A 26 -2.02 -4.41 -6.69
C ARG A 26 -3.54 -4.59 -6.74
N TYR A 27 -4.29 -3.55 -6.42
CA TYR A 27 -5.76 -3.59 -6.42
C TYR A 27 -6.40 -3.09 -7.71
N GLY A 28 -5.60 -2.67 -8.71
CA GLY A 28 -6.12 -2.10 -9.96
C GLY A 28 -6.91 -0.80 -9.78
N VAL A 29 -6.66 -0.06 -8.71
CA VAL A 29 -7.39 1.18 -8.36
C VAL A 29 -6.57 2.42 -8.65
N HIS A 30 -7.21 3.59 -8.65
CA HIS A 30 -6.50 4.85 -8.75
C HIS A 30 -5.67 5.13 -7.47
N ARG A 31 -4.51 5.78 -7.60
CA ARG A 31 -3.61 6.10 -6.46
C ARG A 31 -4.28 6.84 -5.30
N ALA A 32 -5.36 7.57 -5.55
CA ALA A 32 -6.11 8.29 -4.52
C ALA A 32 -7.01 7.38 -3.66
N THR A 33 -7.38 6.22 -4.20
CA THR A 33 -8.29 5.27 -3.55
C THR A 33 -7.67 4.67 -2.27
N PRO A 34 -6.40 4.20 -2.25
CA PRO A 34 -5.77 3.73 -1.01
C PRO A 34 -5.73 4.80 0.09
N TYR A 35 -5.51 6.07 -0.26
CA TYR A 35 -5.59 7.16 0.71
C TYR A 35 -7.01 7.34 1.24
N ARG A 36 -8.03 7.28 0.38
CA ARG A 36 -9.43 7.38 0.80
C ARG A 36 -9.81 6.24 1.74
N TRP A 37 -9.44 5.01 1.43
CA TRP A 37 -9.72 3.88 2.30
C TRP A 37 -8.99 3.98 3.64
N ALA A 38 -7.72 4.42 3.62
CA ALA A 38 -6.96 4.73 4.84
C ALA A 38 -7.63 5.80 5.70
N HIS A 39 -8.28 6.80 5.08
CA HIS A 39 -9.07 7.81 5.78
C HIS A 39 -10.41 7.29 6.30
N GLN A 40 -11.04 6.36 5.60
CA GLN A 40 -12.29 5.71 6.01
C GLN A 40 -12.08 4.73 7.16
N GLY A 41 -10.86 4.20 7.32
CA GLY A 41 -10.52 3.21 8.36
C GLY A 41 -10.74 1.77 7.90
N ASP A 42 -11.34 1.58 6.73
CA ASP A 42 -11.51 0.28 6.06
C ASP A 42 -10.21 -0.30 5.48
N PHE A 43 -9.06 0.34 5.66
CA PHE A 43 -7.80 -0.11 5.06
C PHE A 43 -6.63 0.17 6.00
N PRO A 44 -5.54 -0.61 5.91
CA PRO A 44 -4.42 -0.47 6.82
C PRO A 44 -3.83 0.94 6.85
N LYS A 45 -3.39 1.32 8.06
CA LYS A 45 -2.97 2.68 8.34
C LYS A 45 -1.70 3.02 7.56
N PRO A 46 -1.67 4.18 6.90
CA PRO A 46 -0.48 4.65 6.21
C PRO A 46 0.62 4.98 7.22
N ILE A 47 1.78 4.36 7.04
CA ILE A 47 3.00 4.61 7.81
C ILE A 47 3.73 5.78 7.15
N LYS A 48 3.87 6.90 7.89
CA LYS A 48 4.63 8.06 7.46
C LYS A 48 6.10 7.86 7.81
N LEU A 49 6.93 7.59 6.80
CA LEU A 49 8.38 7.44 6.95
C LEU A 49 9.13 8.77 6.81
N GLY A 50 8.48 9.82 6.31
CA GLY A 50 9.04 11.16 6.20
C GLY A 50 7.98 12.19 5.82
N ALA A 51 8.39 13.45 5.68
CA ALA A 51 7.49 14.58 5.45
C ALA A 51 6.53 14.40 4.25
N ASN A 52 6.99 13.74 3.19
CA ASN A 52 6.21 13.47 1.98
C ASN A 52 6.19 11.98 1.58
N VAL A 53 6.59 11.08 2.48
CA VAL A 53 6.72 9.64 2.17
C VAL A 53 5.75 8.84 3.03
N THR A 54 4.68 8.40 2.38
CA THR A 54 3.70 7.48 2.94
C THR A 54 3.90 6.09 2.37
N ARG A 55 3.87 5.08 3.24
CA ARG A 55 3.98 3.66 2.87
C ARG A 55 2.97 2.80 3.64
N TRP A 56 2.70 1.62 3.13
CA TRP A 56 1.88 0.59 3.75
C TRP A 56 2.73 -0.65 3.98
N ALA A 57 2.65 -1.27 5.15
CA ALA A 57 3.33 -2.55 5.34
C ALA A 57 2.57 -3.64 4.56
N LEU A 58 3.31 -4.50 3.87
CA LEU A 58 2.75 -5.63 3.14
C LEU A 58 1.97 -6.57 4.08
N ALA A 59 2.50 -6.84 5.26
CA ALA A 59 1.84 -7.68 6.27
C ALA A 59 0.46 -7.15 6.68
N ASP A 60 0.31 -5.83 6.83
CA ASP A 60 -0.98 -5.21 7.14
C ASP A 60 -1.96 -5.30 5.97
N LEU A 61 -1.46 -5.18 4.73
CA LEU A 61 -2.27 -5.35 3.52
C LEU A 61 -2.77 -6.79 3.38
N GLU A 62 -1.90 -7.77 3.59
CA GLU A 62 -2.27 -9.19 3.55
C GLU A 62 -3.26 -9.54 4.66
N ALA A 63 -3.05 -9.06 5.89
CA ALA A 63 -3.98 -9.25 7.00
C ALA A 63 -5.36 -8.66 6.67
N TRP A 64 -5.41 -7.47 6.08
CA TRP A 64 -6.65 -6.86 5.64
C TRP A 64 -7.34 -7.67 4.52
N GLU A 65 -6.58 -8.15 3.53
CA GLU A 65 -7.11 -9.01 2.46
C GLU A 65 -7.75 -10.28 3.04
N GLN A 66 -7.17 -10.87 4.08
CA GLN A 66 -7.74 -12.01 4.79
C GLN A 66 -9.04 -11.65 5.52
N SER A 67 -9.08 -10.51 6.22
CA SER A 67 -10.30 -10.03 6.89
C SER A 67 -11.44 -9.76 5.91
N GLN A 68 -11.15 -9.31 4.69
CA GLN A 68 -12.18 -9.11 3.65
C GLN A 68 -12.68 -10.43 3.05
N LYS A 69 -11.83 -11.46 2.92
CA LYS A 69 -12.24 -12.77 2.38
C LYS A 69 -13.19 -13.56 3.28
N GLU A 70 -13.14 -13.32 4.59
CA GLU A 70 -14.02 -14.00 5.55
C GLU A 70 -15.44 -13.42 5.60
N VAL A 71 -15.65 -12.23 5.02
CA VAL A 71 -16.98 -11.64 4.84
C VAL A 71 -17.52 -12.04 3.46
N SER A 72 -17.87 -13.32 3.30
CA SER A 72 -18.68 -13.78 2.15
C SER A 72 -19.62 -14.89 2.52
#